data_AF-A0AAQ3JSL9-F1
#
_entry.id   AF-A0AAQ3JSL9-F1
#
_cell.length_a   1.000
_cell.length_b   1.000
_cell.length_c   1.000
_cell.angle_alpha   90.00
_cell.angle_beta   90.00
_cell.angle_gamma   90.00
#
_symmetry.space_group_name_H-M   'P 1'
#
loop_
_entity.id
_entity.type
_entity.pdbx_description
1 polymer ?
#
loop_
_entity_poly.entity_id
_entity_poly.type
_entity_poly.pdbx_seq_one_letter_code
_entity_poly.pdbx_strand_id
1 'polypeptide(L)'
;MAIPSHYLPFSASLLPIPSPPATEASAFLPGSTDQHKFVITGGRRLSGHVPVSGSKNSALAVLAGTLCCSSGASVVRGVPEISDARAMASILRSLGARVEERRGGEVAVDSTELSSVEPPADQVGRIRAGFFVLGPLIARFGEAEVALPGGCRIGARPVDLYLRGLSALGAIVELS
;
A
#
# COMPACT_ATOMS: atom_id res chain seq x y z
N MET A 1 39.37 27.34 -5.81
CA MET A 1 39.30 26.05 -5.07
C MET A 1 38.38 25.13 -5.86
N ALA A 2 38.97 24.32 -6.75
CA ALA A 2 38.26 23.48 -7.71
C ALA A 2 38.31 22.02 -7.25
N ILE A 3 37.18 21.32 -7.35
CA ILE A 3 37.00 19.93 -6.95
C ILE A 3 37.43 19.04 -8.14
N PRO A 4 38.29 18.02 -7.97
CA PRO A 4 38.75 17.22 -9.11
C PRO A 4 37.67 16.24 -9.58
N SER A 5 37.37 16.31 -10.87
CA SER A 5 36.52 15.38 -11.62
C SER A 5 37.33 14.14 -12.00
N HIS A 6 37.10 13.02 -11.31
CA HIS A 6 37.51 11.70 -11.77
C HIS A 6 36.30 10.77 -11.79
N TYR A 7 35.53 10.84 -12.87
CA TYR A 7 34.68 9.74 -13.31
C TYR A 7 35.28 9.18 -14.59
N LEU A 8 35.81 7.95 -14.53
CA LEU A 8 36.20 7.20 -15.72
C LEU A 8 34.93 6.76 -16.48
N PRO A 9 34.90 6.85 -17.82
CA PRO A 9 33.76 6.36 -18.59
C PRO A 9 33.74 4.83 -18.59
N PHE A 10 32.68 4.25 -18.04
CA PHE A 10 32.42 2.80 -18.10
C PHE A 10 31.83 2.48 -19.48
N SER A 11 32.67 1.99 -20.41
CA SER A 11 32.21 1.47 -21.70
C SER A 11 31.77 0.01 -21.51
N ALA A 12 30.46 -0.22 -21.40
CA ALA A 12 29.88 -1.56 -21.45
C ALA A 12 29.37 -1.83 -22.88
N SER A 13 30.11 -2.62 -23.67
CA SER A 13 29.57 -3.13 -24.93
C SER A 13 28.54 -4.22 -24.63
N LEU A 14 27.28 -3.96 -24.98
CA LEU A 14 26.20 -4.95 -24.89
C LEU A 14 26.44 -6.03 -25.95
N LEU A 15 26.98 -7.18 -25.55
CA LEU A 15 26.91 -8.37 -26.38
C LEU A 15 25.42 -8.74 -26.57
N PRO A 16 25.01 -9.18 -27.78
CA PRO A 16 23.63 -9.60 -28.01
C PRO A 16 23.29 -10.77 -27.10
N ILE A 17 22.23 -10.61 -26.30
CA ILE A 17 21.67 -11.67 -25.47
C ILE A 17 21.10 -12.75 -26.43
N PRO A 18 21.50 -14.02 -26.32
CA PRO A 18 20.99 -15.08 -27.18
C PRO A 18 19.48 -15.20 -27.02
N SER A 19 18.78 -15.48 -28.13
CA SER A 19 17.34 -15.73 -28.14
C SER A 19 17.00 -16.89 -27.19
N PRO A 20 15.97 -16.75 -26.34
CA PRO A 20 15.51 -17.87 -25.53
C PRO A 20 15.03 -19.01 -26.46
N PRO A 21 15.25 -20.28 -26.07
CA PRO A 21 14.72 -21.41 -26.82
C PRO A 21 13.19 -21.32 -26.89
N ALA A 22 12.61 -21.79 -27.99
CA ALA A 22 11.17 -21.86 -28.17
C ALA A 22 10.54 -22.60 -26.98
N THR A 23 9.76 -21.89 -26.18
CA THR A 23 9.09 -22.47 -25.01
C THR A 23 7.94 -23.32 -25.54
N GLU A 24 8.05 -24.63 -25.37
CA GLU A 24 6.90 -25.53 -25.57
C GLU A 24 5.79 -25.11 -24.61
N ALA A 25 4.56 -25.03 -25.15
CA ALA A 25 3.38 -24.67 -24.41
C ALA A 25 3.16 -25.68 -23.27
N SER A 26 3.45 -25.27 -22.03
CA SER A 26 3.13 -26.05 -20.83
C SER A 26 1.63 -26.36 -20.82
N ALA A 27 1.31 -27.65 -20.83
CA ALA A 27 -0.04 -28.18 -20.84
C ALA A 27 -0.90 -27.60 -19.70
N PHE A 28 -2.13 -27.25 -20.07
CA PHE A 28 -3.19 -26.73 -19.24
C PHE A 28 -3.66 -27.79 -18.22
N LEU A 29 -3.57 -27.51 -16.92
CA LEU A 29 -4.27 -28.28 -15.89
C LEU A 29 -5.72 -27.75 -15.79
N PRO A 30 -6.75 -28.56 -16.10
CA PRO A 30 -8.13 -28.12 -16.01
C PRO A 30 -8.56 -28.04 -14.54
N GLY A 31 -8.83 -26.82 -14.02
CA GLY A 31 -9.43 -26.67 -12.68
C GLY A 31 -9.27 -25.34 -11.94
N SER A 32 -8.45 -24.37 -12.39
CA SER A 32 -8.37 -23.06 -11.70
C SER A 32 -9.12 -21.98 -12.47
N THR A 33 -10.30 -21.60 -12.00
CA THR A 33 -11.21 -20.64 -12.65
C THR A 33 -10.93 -19.16 -12.35
N ASP A 34 -9.73 -18.77 -11.93
CA ASP A 34 -9.36 -17.34 -11.91
C ASP A 34 -7.84 -17.11 -11.93
N GLN A 35 -7.22 -17.17 -13.12
CA GLN A 35 -5.86 -16.66 -13.29
C GLN A 35 -5.78 -15.76 -14.50
N HIS A 36 -5.88 -14.45 -14.25
CA HIS A 36 -5.30 -13.46 -15.14
C HIS A 36 -3.81 -13.78 -15.34
N LYS A 37 -3.43 -14.15 -16.56
CA LYS A 37 -2.06 -14.46 -16.94
C LYS A 37 -1.56 -13.40 -17.92
N PHE A 38 -0.34 -12.94 -17.73
CA PHE A 38 0.36 -12.16 -18.74
C PHE A 38 1.14 -13.11 -19.65
N VAL A 39 0.87 -13.07 -20.96
CA VAL A 39 1.66 -13.76 -21.98
C VAL A 39 2.59 -12.74 -22.62
N ILE A 40 3.90 -12.92 -22.46
CA ILE A 40 4.93 -11.98 -22.92
C ILE A 40 5.82 -12.68 -23.93
N THR A 41 5.88 -12.15 -25.16
CA THR A 41 6.86 -12.59 -26.17
C THR A 41 8.13 -11.73 -26.06
N GLY A 42 9.25 -12.37 -25.74
CA GLY A 42 10.55 -11.72 -25.59
C GLY A 42 11.15 -11.17 -26.90
N GLY A 43 12.37 -10.65 -26.82
CA GLY A 43 13.15 -10.19 -27.99
C GLY A 43 12.97 -8.73 -28.38
N ARG A 44 12.20 -7.94 -27.60
CA ARG A 44 12.00 -6.50 -27.83
C ARG A 44 12.69 -5.66 -26.75
N ARG A 45 13.48 -4.67 -27.16
CA ARG A 45 14.01 -3.64 -26.27
C ARG A 45 12.90 -2.64 -25.93
N LEU A 46 12.72 -2.34 -24.65
CA LEU A 46 11.80 -1.29 -24.21
C LEU A 46 12.34 0.08 -24.63
N SER A 47 11.49 0.91 -25.25
CA SER A 47 11.82 2.27 -25.69
C SER A 47 10.55 3.13 -25.63
N GLY A 48 10.65 4.32 -25.02
CA GLY A 48 9.53 5.25 -24.86
C GLY A 48 9.52 5.91 -23.48
N HIS A 49 8.42 6.61 -23.18
CA HIS A 49 8.18 7.26 -21.90
C HIS A 49 6.92 6.68 -21.26
N VAL A 50 6.93 6.48 -19.95
CA VAL A 50 5.77 6.02 -19.17
C VAL A 50 5.59 6.93 -17.96
N PRO A 51 4.38 7.44 -17.69
CA PRO A 51 4.12 8.19 -16.47
C PRO A 51 4.20 7.25 -15.26
N VAL A 52 4.85 7.71 -14.19
CA VAL A 52 4.94 6.94 -12.94
C VAL A 52 3.79 7.34 -12.04
N SER A 53 3.00 6.35 -11.61
CA SER A 53 1.93 6.56 -10.64
C SER A 53 2.49 6.93 -9.26
N GLY A 54 1.67 7.54 -8.41
CA GLY A 54 2.07 7.85 -7.05
C GLY A 54 2.40 6.60 -6.21
N SER A 55 3.16 6.82 -5.14
CA SER A 55 3.59 5.75 -4.23
C SER A 55 2.40 5.19 -3.45
N LYS A 56 2.11 3.90 -3.63
CA LYS A 56 1.12 3.17 -2.83
C LYS A 56 1.38 3.32 -1.34
N ASN A 57 2.61 3.02 -0.89
CA ASN A 57 2.91 2.94 0.54
C ASN A 57 2.74 4.30 1.24
N SER A 58 3.10 5.38 0.54
CA SER A 58 2.89 6.74 1.02
C SER A 58 1.40 7.09 1.04
N ALA A 59 0.67 6.78 -0.03
CA ALA A 59 -0.76 7.03 -0.11
C ALA A 59 -1.55 6.33 1.01
N LEU A 60 -1.25 5.05 1.31
CA LEU A 60 -1.95 4.30 2.35
C LEU A 60 -1.73 4.90 3.76
N ALA A 61 -0.50 5.33 4.08
CA ALA A 61 -0.21 5.98 5.35
C ALA A 61 -0.89 7.34 5.47
N VAL A 62 -0.87 8.15 4.39
CA VAL A 62 -1.52 9.46 4.36
C VAL A 62 -3.04 9.32 4.48
N LEU A 63 -3.65 8.35 3.77
CA LEU A 63 -5.07 8.06 3.86
C LEU A 63 -5.48 7.68 5.29
N ALA A 64 -4.74 6.79 5.95
CA ALA A 64 -5.00 6.47 7.37
C ALA A 64 -4.85 7.71 8.27
N GLY A 65 -3.84 8.54 8.02
CA GLY A 65 -3.58 9.79 8.74
C GLY A 65 -4.69 10.83 8.64
N THR A 66 -5.54 10.77 7.59
CA THR A 66 -6.70 11.68 7.48
C THR A 66 -7.68 11.51 8.64
N LEU A 67 -7.69 10.36 9.32
CA LEU A 67 -8.50 10.14 10.52
C LEU A 67 -8.19 11.13 11.65
N CYS A 68 -6.99 11.73 11.69
CA CYS A 68 -6.66 12.78 12.67
C CYS A 68 -7.38 14.11 12.40
N CYS A 69 -7.94 14.32 11.21
CA CYS A 69 -8.58 15.58 10.84
C CYS A 69 -10.02 15.63 11.38
N SER A 70 -10.25 16.50 12.36
CA SER A 70 -11.55 16.66 13.04
C SER A 70 -12.48 17.71 12.40
N SER A 71 -12.03 18.39 11.34
CA SER A 71 -12.81 19.43 10.66
C SER A 71 -12.51 19.45 9.16
N GLY A 72 -13.58 19.43 8.35
CA GLY A 72 -13.51 19.50 6.90
C GLY A 72 -12.98 18.22 6.24
N ALA A 73 -13.03 18.22 4.90
CA ALA A 73 -12.55 17.11 4.10
C ALA A 73 -11.06 17.28 3.72
N SER A 74 -10.29 16.22 3.89
CA SER A 74 -8.90 16.11 3.42
C SER A 74 -8.89 15.59 1.98
N VAL A 75 -8.18 16.28 1.08
CA VAL A 75 -8.05 15.85 -0.32
C VAL A 75 -6.64 15.33 -0.59
N VAL A 76 -6.51 14.02 -0.79
CA VAL A 76 -5.25 13.35 -1.09
C VAL A 76 -5.14 13.13 -2.60
N ARG A 77 -4.08 13.65 -3.21
CA ARG A 77 -3.81 13.54 -4.66
C ARG A 77 -2.71 12.51 -4.94
N GLY A 78 -2.72 11.94 -6.15
CA GLY A 78 -1.71 10.97 -6.58
C GLY A 78 -1.87 9.59 -5.94
N VAL A 79 -3.06 9.25 -5.45
CA VAL A 79 -3.38 7.91 -4.95
C VAL A 79 -3.46 6.94 -6.13
N PRO A 80 -2.64 5.88 -6.20
CA PRO A 80 -2.71 4.92 -7.28
C PRO A 80 -4.02 4.11 -7.23
N GLU A 81 -4.64 3.89 -8.39
CA GLU A 81 -5.91 3.15 -8.51
C GLU A 81 -5.70 1.62 -8.45
N ILE A 82 -5.37 1.11 -7.27
CA ILE A 82 -5.04 -0.30 -7.02
C ILE A 82 -5.85 -0.88 -5.85
N SER A 83 -5.84 -2.22 -5.72
CA SER A 83 -6.59 -2.96 -4.71
C SER A 83 -6.39 -2.44 -3.29
N ASP A 84 -5.15 -2.15 -2.90
CA ASP A 84 -4.84 -1.73 -1.53
C ASP A 84 -5.42 -0.35 -1.21
N ALA A 85 -5.41 0.57 -2.18
CA ALA A 85 -6.00 1.89 -1.99
C ALA A 85 -7.52 1.80 -1.78
N ARG A 86 -8.19 0.93 -2.55
CA ARG A 86 -9.61 0.64 -2.38
C ARG A 86 -9.91 -0.05 -1.05
N ALA A 87 -9.05 -0.96 -0.60
CA ALA A 87 -9.18 -1.62 0.69
C ALA A 87 -9.05 -0.61 1.84
N MET A 88 -8.06 0.30 1.79
CA MET A 88 -7.94 1.38 2.77
C MET A 88 -9.16 2.30 2.76
N ALA A 89 -9.67 2.68 1.59
CA ALA A 89 -10.91 3.47 1.49
C ALA A 89 -12.11 2.74 2.12
N SER A 90 -12.22 1.41 1.96
CA SER A 90 -13.24 0.61 2.65
C SER A 90 -13.09 0.65 4.16
N ILE A 91 -11.87 0.51 4.68
CA ILE A 91 -11.60 0.58 6.12
C ILE A 91 -12.03 1.95 6.66
N LEU A 92 -11.62 3.04 6.00
CA LEU A 92 -12.04 4.40 6.39
C LEU A 92 -13.56 4.55 6.40
N ARG A 93 -14.27 4.04 5.39
CA ARG A 93 -15.75 4.04 5.36
C ARG A 93 -16.36 3.25 6.51
N SER A 94 -15.78 2.11 6.88
CA SER A 94 -16.27 1.29 8.01
C SER A 94 -16.16 2.00 9.37
N LEU A 95 -15.23 2.95 9.49
CA LEU A 95 -15.06 3.80 10.68
C LEU A 95 -16.04 4.99 10.70
N GLY A 96 -16.87 5.15 9.67
CA GLY A 96 -17.82 6.25 9.51
C GLY A 96 -17.31 7.41 8.65
N ALA A 97 -16.09 7.34 8.11
CA ALA A 97 -15.59 8.40 7.25
C ALA A 97 -16.33 8.42 5.89
N ARG A 98 -16.62 9.62 5.38
CA ARG A 98 -17.13 9.77 4.01
C ARG A 98 -15.95 9.83 3.06
N VAL A 99 -15.86 8.86 2.15
CA VAL A 99 -14.71 8.73 1.22
C VAL A 99 -15.19 8.79 -0.23
N GLU A 100 -14.77 9.83 -0.95
CA GLU A 100 -15.04 10.03 -2.37
C GLU A 100 -13.76 9.78 -3.19
N GLU A 101 -13.79 8.77 -4.05
CA GLU A 101 -12.71 8.49 -5.02
C GLU A 101 -13.05 9.17 -6.35
N ARG A 102 -12.14 10.00 -6.86
CA ARG A 102 -12.29 10.75 -8.10
C ARG A 102 -11.25 10.29 -9.13
N ARG A 103 -11.57 10.50 -10.41
CA ARG A 103 -10.66 10.16 -11.51
C ARG A 103 -9.33 10.89 -11.36
N GLY A 104 -8.24 10.22 -11.70
CA GLY A 104 -6.89 10.80 -11.65
C GLY A 104 -6.21 10.65 -10.28
N GLY A 105 -6.68 9.72 -9.45
CA GLY A 105 -6.05 9.41 -8.17
C GLY A 105 -6.26 10.49 -7.09
N GLU A 106 -7.40 11.15 -7.09
CA GLU A 106 -7.81 12.06 -6.01
C GLU A 106 -8.81 11.35 -5.09
N VAL A 107 -8.55 11.38 -3.79
CA VAL A 107 -9.43 10.81 -2.76
C VAL A 107 -9.73 11.89 -1.74
N ALA A 108 -11.00 12.25 -1.61
CA ALA A 108 -11.48 13.14 -0.55
C ALA A 108 -12.00 12.31 0.62
N VAL A 109 -11.50 12.59 1.82
CA VAL A 109 -11.89 11.92 3.06
C VAL A 109 -12.40 12.96 4.04
N ASP A 110 -13.67 12.85 4.41
CA ASP A 110 -14.26 13.58 5.52
C ASP A 110 -14.39 12.65 6.72
N SER A 111 -13.58 12.92 7.75
CA SER A 111 -13.52 12.17 9.00
C SER A 111 -14.20 12.92 10.15
N THR A 112 -15.05 13.92 9.90
CA THR A 112 -15.72 14.67 10.97
C THR A 112 -16.72 13.81 11.76
N GLU A 113 -17.44 12.93 11.07
CA GLU A 113 -18.52 12.08 11.62
C GLU A 113 -18.10 10.62 11.82
N LEU A 114 -16.87 10.36 12.28
CA LEU A 114 -16.46 9.00 12.62
C LEU A 114 -17.37 8.43 13.73
N SER A 115 -17.79 7.18 13.55
CA SER A 115 -18.77 6.50 14.40
C SER A 115 -18.25 5.23 15.05
N SER A 116 -17.03 4.82 14.72
CA SER A 116 -16.38 3.63 15.26
C SER A 116 -14.87 3.85 15.43
N VAL A 117 -14.29 3.18 16.43
CA VAL A 117 -12.84 3.04 16.65
C VAL A 117 -12.38 1.58 16.45
N GLU A 118 -13.28 0.74 15.95
CA GLU A 118 -13.08 -0.69 15.72
C GLU A 118 -13.40 -1.03 14.25
N PRO A 119 -12.40 -1.03 13.36
CA PRO A 119 -12.59 -1.46 11.98
C PRO A 119 -12.74 -2.99 11.89
N PRO A 120 -13.57 -3.51 10.98
CA PRO A 120 -13.78 -4.96 10.85
C PRO A 120 -12.48 -5.73 10.58
N ALA A 121 -12.26 -6.79 11.35
CA ALA A 121 -11.04 -7.61 11.30
C ALA A 121 -10.74 -8.16 9.89
N ASP A 122 -11.78 -8.53 9.14
CA ASP A 122 -11.65 -9.04 7.78
C ASP A 122 -11.16 -7.96 6.80
N GLN A 123 -11.45 -6.67 7.05
CA GLN A 123 -10.97 -5.57 6.22
C GLN A 123 -9.53 -5.20 6.56
N VAL A 124 -9.21 -5.06 7.84
CA VAL A 124 -7.85 -4.76 8.32
C VAL A 124 -6.87 -5.87 7.91
N GLY A 125 -7.28 -7.14 8.03
CA GLY A 125 -6.46 -8.30 7.70
C GLY A 125 -6.14 -8.47 6.21
N ARG A 126 -6.94 -7.86 5.30
CA ARG A 126 -6.73 -7.98 3.84
C ARG A 126 -5.43 -7.34 3.38
N ILE A 127 -5.06 -6.22 3.98
CA ILE A 127 -3.85 -5.47 3.64
C ILE A 127 -3.07 -5.18 4.91
N ARG A 128 -1.77 -5.44 4.91
CA ARG A 128 -0.93 -5.14 6.09
C ARG A 128 -1.01 -3.67 6.52
N ALA A 129 -1.17 -2.75 5.56
CA ALA A 129 -1.32 -1.33 5.83
C ALA A 129 -2.66 -0.99 6.51
N GLY A 130 -3.63 -1.90 6.56
CA GLY A 130 -4.87 -1.71 7.31
C GLY A 130 -4.60 -1.40 8.78
N PHE A 131 -3.51 -1.93 9.34
CA PHE A 131 -3.06 -1.65 10.71
C PHE A 131 -2.67 -0.17 10.94
N PHE A 132 -2.43 0.61 9.89
CA PHE A 132 -2.03 2.02 10.02
C PHE A 132 -3.12 2.91 10.65
N VAL A 133 -4.39 2.48 10.66
CA VAL A 133 -5.48 3.25 11.29
C VAL A 133 -5.39 3.27 12.82
N LEU A 134 -4.69 2.32 13.43
CA LEU A 134 -4.54 2.22 14.89
C LEU A 134 -3.96 3.51 15.50
N GLY A 135 -2.88 4.04 14.92
CA GLY A 135 -2.21 5.24 15.42
C GLY A 135 -3.12 6.48 15.41
N PRO A 136 -3.70 6.85 14.26
CA PRO A 136 -4.65 7.95 14.16
C PRO A 136 -5.89 7.81 15.06
N LEU A 137 -6.45 6.60 15.20
CA LEU A 137 -7.60 6.37 16.08
C LEU A 137 -7.25 6.63 17.54
N ILE A 138 -6.14 6.05 18.05
CA ILE A 138 -5.68 6.31 19.42
C ILE A 138 -5.36 7.80 19.62
N ALA A 139 -4.69 8.43 18.66
CA ALA A 139 -4.33 9.83 18.76
C ALA A 139 -5.56 10.76 18.83
N ARG A 140 -6.67 10.39 18.18
CA ARG A 140 -7.89 11.19 18.11
C ARG A 140 -8.89 10.89 19.21
N PHE A 141 -9.09 9.61 19.54
CA PHE A 141 -10.14 9.15 20.45
C PHE A 141 -9.61 8.67 21.80
N GLY A 142 -8.30 8.46 21.92
CA GLY A 142 -7.67 7.90 23.12
C GLY A 142 -7.74 6.36 23.21
N GLU A 143 -8.56 5.72 22.38
CA GLU A 143 -8.77 4.28 22.34
C GLU A 143 -8.97 3.78 20.89
N ALA A 144 -8.68 2.50 20.66
CA ALA A 144 -8.95 1.80 19.41
C ALA A 144 -8.83 0.28 19.61
N GLU A 145 -9.65 -0.48 18.90
CA GLU A 145 -9.55 -1.94 18.84
C GLU A 145 -9.30 -2.35 17.40
N VAL A 146 -8.14 -2.95 17.11
CA VAL A 146 -7.73 -3.26 15.73
C VAL A 146 -7.14 -4.66 15.67
N ALA A 147 -7.66 -5.50 14.77
CA ALA A 147 -7.15 -6.83 14.56
C ALA A 147 -5.67 -6.81 14.13
N LEU A 148 -4.89 -7.75 14.70
CA LEU A 148 -3.51 -7.95 14.27
C LEU A 148 -3.45 -8.32 12.79
N PRO A 149 -2.47 -7.81 12.02
CA PRO A 149 -2.29 -8.24 10.65
C PRO A 149 -1.94 -9.74 10.64
N GLY A 150 -2.66 -10.51 9.81
CA GLY A 150 -2.46 -11.94 9.69
C GLY A 150 -1.09 -12.36 9.13
N GLY A 151 -0.90 -13.67 8.99
CA GLY A 151 0.32 -14.25 8.42
C GLY A 151 0.59 -13.75 7.00
N CYS A 152 1.83 -13.30 6.74
CA CYS A 152 2.24 -12.83 5.42
C CYS A 152 3.03 -13.93 4.70
N ARG A 153 2.67 -14.28 3.47
CA ARG A 153 3.40 -15.26 2.63
C ARG A 153 4.86 -14.88 2.35
N ILE A 154 5.19 -13.60 2.51
CA ILE A 154 6.55 -13.07 2.32
C ILE A 154 7.46 -13.43 3.51
N GLY A 155 6.89 -13.72 4.68
CA GLY A 155 7.62 -14.08 5.89
C GLY A 155 7.03 -13.42 7.14
N ALA A 156 7.61 -13.76 8.30
CA ALA A 156 7.25 -13.15 9.57
C ALA A 156 7.55 -11.65 9.53
N ARG A 157 6.54 -10.85 9.84
CA ARG A 157 6.65 -9.41 9.89
C ARG A 157 5.87 -8.95 11.12
N PRO A 158 6.45 -9.01 12.32
CA PRO A 158 5.76 -8.67 13.55
C PRO A 158 5.39 -7.18 13.59
N VAL A 159 4.50 -6.83 14.53
CA VAL A 159 4.10 -5.44 14.82
C VAL A 159 4.60 -4.99 16.19
N ASP A 160 5.53 -5.72 16.79
CA ASP A 160 6.03 -5.50 18.14
C ASP A 160 6.64 -4.11 18.32
N LEU A 161 7.36 -3.59 17.32
CA LEU A 161 7.86 -2.20 17.34
C LEU A 161 6.74 -1.16 17.39
N TYR A 162 5.62 -1.44 16.72
CA TYR A 162 4.44 -0.56 16.74
C TYR A 162 3.82 -0.53 18.14
N LEU A 163 3.61 -1.72 18.73
CA LEU A 163 3.03 -1.86 20.07
C LEU A 163 3.93 -1.22 21.14
N ARG A 164 5.24 -1.51 21.10
CA ARG A 164 6.21 -0.89 22.02
C ARG A 164 6.26 0.63 21.87
N GLY A 165 6.16 1.13 20.63
CA GLY A 165 6.11 2.57 20.37
C GLY A 165 4.89 3.24 21.00
N LEU A 166 3.71 2.64 20.84
CA LEU A 166 2.48 3.13 21.48
C LEU A 166 2.57 3.06 23.01
N SER A 167 3.08 1.97 23.57
CA SER A 167 3.30 1.85 25.01
C SER A 167 4.29 2.88 25.56
N ALA A 168 5.36 3.18 24.82
CA ALA A 168 6.32 4.22 25.19
C ALA A 168 5.70 5.64 25.18
N LEU A 169 4.63 5.84 24.40
CA LEU A 169 3.82 7.06 24.39
C LEU A 169 2.72 7.07 25.46
N GLY A 170 2.63 6.04 26.31
CA GLY A 170 1.69 5.94 27.42
C GLY A 170 0.41 5.16 27.13
N ALA A 171 0.28 4.53 25.95
CA ALA A 171 -0.88 3.69 25.66
C ALA A 171 -0.80 2.35 26.40
N ILE A 172 -1.93 1.90 26.96
CA ILE A 172 -2.08 0.54 27.48
C ILE A 172 -2.43 -0.36 26.30
N VAL A 173 -1.65 -1.41 26.08
CA VAL A 173 -1.80 -2.32 24.94
C VAL A 173 -2.08 -3.72 25.47
N GLU A 174 -3.24 -4.27 25.14
CA GLU A 174 -3.65 -5.63 25.46
C GLU A 174 -3.88 -6.41 24.16
N LEU A 175 -3.57 -7.70 24.19
CA LEU A 175 -3.80 -8.61 23.07
C LEU A 175 -4.81 -9.66 23.52
N SER A 176 -6.00 -9.62 22.93
CA SER A 176 -7.12 -10.53 23.17
C SER A 176 -7.36 -11.51 22.02
#